data_AF-A0A0W8CC26-F1
#
_entry.id   AF-A0A0W8CC26-F1
#
_cell.length_a   1.000
_cell.length_b   1.000
_cell.length_c   1.000
_cell.angle_alpha   90.00
_cell.angle_beta   90.00
_cell.angle_gamma   90.00
#
_symmetry.space_group_name_H-M   'P 1'
#
loop_
_entity.id
_entity.type
_entity.pdbx_description
1 polymer ?
#
loop_
_entity_poly.entity_id
_entity_poly.type
_entity_poly.pdbx_seq_one_letter_code
_entity_poly.pdbx_strand_id
1 'polypeptide(L)'
;MKTDYLQVLVTLVAASVAACTKATISVSSSSTGKVSPSTDLSKYAKQWTVSGSGNADKIDTIDISLAGNVFVSYTDGLPKGVLGYLNVTGDSQAVVDAVTVTYKQFLNVTAAATPTGHVLTELLLSSNGAVTLVDCSRAANVVIEEGVLTTDADLLIDVSDSSAVYVSAADTAFSTKDLTLDVSGSASLQLRAKSMSAGSVVMDVEGSASISVLSPLFESNDLTLDTESGGTICIDAKEVTTGDYWGEGASKISMPKASDKHGSTGTFACEGSSIPVRGPGSVSKGSVASKKMHS
;
A
#
# COMPACT_ATOMS: atom_id res chain seq x y z
N MET A 1 -18.89 -15.14 -27.39
CA MET A 1 -17.96 -15.57 -26.33
C MET A 1 -17.53 -14.30 -25.61
N LYS A 2 -18.28 -13.54 -24.80
CA LYS A 2 -19.40 -13.74 -23.85
C LYS A 2 -19.16 -14.83 -22.80
N THR A 3 -18.83 -14.32 -21.62
CA THR A 3 -18.75 -14.94 -20.29
C THR A 3 -17.50 -15.80 -20.09
N ASP A 4 -16.82 -15.60 -18.94
CA ASP A 4 -15.78 -16.48 -18.35
C ASP A 4 -14.30 -16.02 -18.37
N TYR A 5 -13.99 -14.71 -18.37
CA TYR A 5 -12.61 -14.24 -18.14
C TYR A 5 -12.36 -13.46 -16.83
N LEU A 6 -13.40 -13.06 -16.08
CA LEU A 6 -13.27 -12.22 -14.87
C LEU A 6 -13.54 -12.95 -13.54
N GLN A 7 -13.29 -14.26 -13.47
CA GLN A 7 -13.37 -15.02 -12.19
C GLN A 7 -12.12 -15.85 -11.89
N VAL A 8 -10.98 -15.52 -12.49
CA VAL A 8 -9.72 -16.22 -12.22
C VAL A 8 -8.68 -15.21 -11.78
N LEU A 9 -8.65 -14.87 -10.48
CA LEU A 9 -7.39 -14.76 -9.71
C LEU A 9 -7.59 -14.45 -8.21
N VAL A 10 -8.47 -15.16 -7.51
CA VAL A 10 -8.43 -15.20 -6.03
C VAL A 10 -8.63 -16.63 -5.55
N THR A 11 -7.59 -17.47 -5.64
CA THR A 11 -7.29 -18.61 -4.74
C THR A 11 -6.17 -19.51 -5.31
N LEU A 12 -4.98 -19.49 -4.69
CA LEU A 12 -4.21 -20.65 -4.18
C LEU A 12 -2.73 -20.27 -3.93
N VAL A 13 -2.28 -20.33 -2.67
CA VAL A 13 -0.99 -20.96 -2.36
C VAL A 13 -1.25 -21.96 -1.23
N ALA A 14 -1.46 -23.21 -1.63
CA ALA A 14 -1.55 -24.34 -0.71
C ALA A 14 -0.15 -24.82 -0.32
N ALA A 15 0.02 -24.95 0.99
CA ALA A 15 1.17 -25.39 1.77
C ALA A 15 2.09 -26.46 1.15
N SER A 16 3.40 -26.18 1.16
CA SER A 16 4.42 -27.20 1.38
C SER A 16 4.74 -27.28 2.88
N VAL A 17 4.15 -28.26 3.57
CA VAL A 17 4.53 -28.61 4.96
C VAL A 17 5.83 -29.42 4.91
N ALA A 18 6.95 -28.71 4.77
CA ALA A 18 8.16 -29.16 5.43
C ALA A 18 7.97 -28.91 6.94
N ALA A 19 8.44 -29.82 7.79
CA ALA A 19 8.49 -29.61 9.23
C ALA A 19 9.54 -28.53 9.55
N CYS A 20 9.26 -27.27 9.16
CA CYS A 20 9.93 -26.10 9.67
C CYS A 20 9.39 -25.88 11.08
N THR A 21 10.26 -25.83 12.07
CA THR A 21 9.98 -25.12 13.32
C THR A 21 9.37 -23.78 12.93
N LYS A 22 8.05 -23.62 13.11
CA LYS A 22 7.35 -22.38 12.73
C LYS A 22 8.04 -21.25 13.48
N ALA A 23 8.73 -20.42 12.72
CA ALA A 23 9.14 -19.11 13.16
C ALA A 23 7.97 -18.43 13.87
N THR A 24 8.15 -18.11 15.14
CA THR A 24 7.13 -17.44 15.93
C THR A 24 7.41 -15.95 15.89
N ILE A 25 6.79 -15.26 14.93
CA ILE A 25 6.76 -13.80 14.95
C ILE A 25 5.83 -13.37 16.09
N SER A 26 6.32 -12.46 16.93
CA SER A 26 5.61 -11.94 18.09
C SER A 26 5.51 -10.42 18.04
N VAL A 27 4.45 -9.89 18.64
CA VAL A 27 4.22 -8.45 18.77
C VAL A 27 4.09 -8.13 20.25
N SER A 28 4.89 -7.18 20.72
CA SER A 28 4.78 -6.61 22.07
C SER A 28 4.58 -5.10 21.97
N SER A 29 3.98 -4.50 23.00
CA SER A 29 3.72 -3.06 23.03
C SER A 29 4.20 -2.43 24.33
N SER A 30 4.69 -1.20 24.26
CA SER A 30 4.87 -0.35 25.44
C SER A 30 3.52 0.11 26.00
N SER A 31 3.54 0.66 27.22
CA SER A 31 2.45 1.52 27.69
C SER A 31 2.43 2.83 26.90
N THR A 32 1.26 3.45 26.76
CA THR A 32 1.14 4.81 26.24
C THR A 32 1.71 5.80 27.24
N GLY A 33 2.61 6.66 26.78
CA GLY A 33 3.27 7.68 27.59
C GLY A 33 3.00 9.08 27.05
N LYS A 34 3.08 10.08 27.92
CA LYS A 34 3.23 11.47 27.49
C LYS A 34 4.64 11.66 26.96
N VAL A 35 4.76 12.40 25.86
CA VAL A 35 6.05 12.77 25.27
C VAL A 35 6.21 14.28 25.28
N SER A 36 7.44 14.77 25.23
CA SER A 36 7.70 16.19 24.97
C SER A 36 7.33 16.48 23.51
N PRO A 37 6.22 17.19 23.25
CA PRO A 37 5.71 17.33 21.90
C PRO A 37 6.65 18.20 21.05
N SER A 38 6.89 17.77 19.82
CA SER A 38 7.38 18.69 18.77
C SER A 38 6.26 19.60 18.26
N THR A 39 5.00 19.17 18.41
CA THR A 39 3.77 19.88 18.03
C THR A 39 2.62 19.58 18.99
N ASP A 40 1.61 20.46 19.06
CA ASP A 40 0.40 20.24 19.87
C ASP A 40 -0.40 18.97 19.51
N LEU A 41 -0.06 18.34 18.38
CA LEU A 41 -0.69 17.13 17.86
C LEU A 41 0.04 15.83 18.24
N SER A 42 1.20 15.91 18.93
CA SER A 42 2.06 14.76 19.25
C SER A 42 2.35 14.67 20.75
N LYS A 43 1.29 14.61 21.57
CA LYS A 43 1.37 14.67 23.04
C LYS A 43 1.56 13.32 23.70
N TYR A 44 1.09 12.27 23.05
CA TYR A 44 1.15 10.90 23.54
C TYR A 44 1.82 10.00 22.50
N ALA A 45 2.53 8.98 22.97
CA ALA A 45 3.15 7.99 22.11
C ALA A 45 3.05 6.57 22.67
N LYS A 46 3.02 5.59 21.76
CA LYS A 46 3.11 4.16 22.05
C LYS A 46 3.92 3.48 20.96
N GLN A 47 4.74 2.52 21.35
CA GLN A 47 5.55 1.72 20.42
C GLN A 47 5.16 0.25 20.51
N TRP A 48 5.15 -0.41 19.35
CA TRP A 48 5.13 -1.86 19.22
C TRP A 48 6.46 -2.34 18.66
N THR A 49 6.91 -3.50 19.15
CA THR A 49 8.06 -4.22 18.61
C THR A 49 7.56 -5.51 17.99
N VAL A 50 7.87 -5.72 16.71
CA VAL A 50 7.64 -6.98 16.00
C VAL A 50 8.95 -7.75 16.01
N SER A 51 8.97 -8.93 16.62
CA SER A 51 10.19 -9.75 16.77
C SER A 51 10.05 -11.07 16.06
N GLY A 52 11.12 -11.49 15.37
CA GLY A 52 11.28 -12.79 14.75
C GLY A 52 12.12 -13.70 15.63
N SER A 53 11.88 -15.00 15.51
CA SER A 53 12.62 -16.06 16.19
C SER A 53 13.72 -16.68 15.31
N GLY A 54 13.58 -16.54 13.99
CA GLY A 54 14.50 -17.04 12.98
C GLY A 54 15.16 -15.92 12.17
N ASN A 55 16.32 -16.23 11.57
CA ASN A 55 17.03 -15.28 10.69
C ASN A 55 16.34 -15.09 9.33
N ALA A 56 15.39 -15.95 8.97
CA ALA A 56 14.62 -15.87 7.72
C ALA A 56 13.26 -15.17 7.90
N ASP A 57 12.92 -14.81 9.14
CA ASP A 57 11.66 -14.17 9.46
C ASP A 57 11.67 -12.75 8.88
N LYS A 58 10.59 -12.39 8.19
CA LYS A 58 10.40 -11.05 7.61
C LYS A 58 8.92 -10.68 7.65
N ILE A 59 8.65 -9.39 7.53
CA ILE A 59 7.31 -8.87 7.29
C ILE A 59 7.20 -8.67 5.78
N ASP A 60 6.44 -9.53 5.12
CA ASP A 60 6.21 -9.48 3.67
C ASP A 60 4.78 -9.04 3.31
N THR A 61 3.87 -9.06 4.28
CA THR A 61 2.47 -8.67 4.11
C THR A 61 2.04 -7.68 5.18
N ILE A 62 1.49 -6.54 4.74
CA ILE A 62 1.05 -5.44 5.60
C ILE A 62 -0.42 -5.15 5.31
N ASP A 63 -1.23 -5.08 6.37
CA ASP A 63 -2.64 -4.68 6.34
C ASP A 63 -2.81 -3.44 7.25
N ILE A 64 -3.19 -2.32 6.65
CA ILE A 64 -3.41 -1.04 7.30
C ILE A 64 -4.89 -0.68 7.17
N SER A 65 -5.61 -0.73 8.30
CA SER A 65 -7.05 -0.44 8.37
C SER A 65 -7.35 0.54 9.50
N LEU A 66 -6.88 1.78 9.32
CA LEU A 66 -7.04 2.91 10.25
C LEU A 66 -7.02 4.24 9.49
N ALA A 67 -7.56 5.30 10.07
CA ALA A 67 -7.48 6.64 9.49
C ALA A 67 -6.29 7.43 10.05
N GLY A 68 -5.88 8.48 9.33
CA GLY A 68 -4.73 9.32 9.68
C GLY A 68 -3.55 9.08 8.73
N ASN A 69 -2.37 9.61 9.10
CA ASN A 69 -1.17 9.45 8.28
C ASN A 69 -0.37 8.23 8.74
N VAL A 70 0.08 7.42 7.78
CA VAL A 70 0.92 6.24 7.99
C VAL A 70 2.17 6.36 7.12
N PHE A 71 3.34 6.15 7.70
CA PHE A 71 4.60 6.09 6.95
C PHE A 71 5.21 4.71 7.14
N VAL A 72 5.52 4.04 6.03
CA VAL A 72 6.23 2.76 6.03
C VAL A 72 7.60 2.99 5.44
N SER A 73 8.64 2.65 6.22
CA SER A 73 10.04 2.93 5.91
C SER A 73 10.88 1.69 6.16
N TYR A 74 11.95 1.52 5.38
CA TYR A 74 13.01 0.56 5.67
C TYR A 74 14.12 1.19 6.52
N THR A 75 14.77 0.40 7.38
CA THR A 75 16.00 0.78 8.08
C THR A 75 16.89 -0.44 8.37
N ASP A 76 18.19 -0.27 8.22
CA ASP A 76 19.22 -1.28 8.52
C ASP A 76 19.66 -1.30 9.99
N GLY A 77 19.14 -0.36 10.81
CA GLY A 77 19.60 -0.11 12.17
C GLY A 77 18.85 -0.84 13.28
N LEU A 78 17.99 -1.81 12.97
CA LEU A 78 17.19 -2.48 14.01
C LEU A 78 18.00 -3.54 14.78
N PRO A 79 17.74 -3.74 16.08
CA PRO A 79 18.39 -4.79 16.86
C PRO A 79 18.16 -6.18 16.27
N LYS A 80 19.13 -7.09 16.46
CA LYS A 80 19.00 -8.48 16.02
C LYS A 80 17.72 -9.12 16.58
N GLY A 81 16.95 -9.76 15.70
CA GLY A 81 15.68 -10.40 16.05
C GLY A 81 14.47 -9.46 16.00
N VAL A 82 14.66 -8.16 15.79
CA VAL A 82 13.57 -7.21 15.55
C VAL A 82 13.29 -7.13 14.04
N LEU A 83 12.05 -7.38 13.66
CA LEU A 83 11.57 -7.29 12.28
C LEU A 83 11.03 -5.89 11.95
N GLY A 84 10.55 -5.19 12.96
CA GLY A 84 10.11 -3.81 12.81
C GLY A 84 9.68 -3.17 14.11
N TYR A 85 9.65 -1.84 14.09
CA TYR A 85 8.99 -1.03 15.10
C TYR A 85 7.77 -0.36 14.49
N LEU A 86 6.69 -0.28 15.25
CA LEU A 86 5.57 0.59 14.92
C LEU A 86 5.43 1.64 16.01
N ASN A 87 5.58 2.91 15.65
CA ASN A 87 5.43 4.05 16.54
C ASN A 87 4.12 4.76 16.23
N VAL A 88 3.30 5.01 17.25
CA VAL A 88 2.11 5.84 17.12
C VAL A 88 2.29 7.06 17.99
N THR A 89 2.02 8.23 17.41
CA THR A 89 1.91 9.48 18.15
C THR A 89 0.56 10.14 17.89
N GLY A 90 0.05 10.86 18.87
CA GLY A 90 -1.22 11.55 18.73
C GLY A 90 -1.49 12.63 19.78
N ASP A 91 -2.57 13.37 19.57
CA ASP A 91 -2.96 14.51 20.39
C ASP A 91 -3.57 14.12 21.74
N SER A 92 -4.09 12.88 21.84
CA SER A 92 -4.68 12.33 23.06
C SER A 92 -4.28 10.87 23.28
N GLN A 93 -4.26 10.47 24.55
CA GLN A 93 -4.03 9.07 24.92
C GLN A 93 -5.06 8.14 24.30
N ALA A 94 -6.33 8.55 24.21
CA ALA A 94 -7.41 7.73 23.65
C ALA A 94 -7.21 7.43 22.16
N VAL A 95 -6.68 8.39 21.38
CA VAL A 95 -6.35 8.18 19.96
C VAL A 95 -5.22 7.17 19.82
N VAL A 96 -4.16 7.30 20.62
CA VAL A 96 -3.00 6.39 20.60
C VAL A 96 -3.38 4.97 21.07
N ASP A 97 -4.16 4.87 22.14
CA ASP A 97 -4.61 3.58 22.71
C ASP A 97 -5.61 2.85 21.81
N ALA A 98 -6.27 3.54 20.89
CA ALA A 98 -7.18 2.91 19.94
C ALA A 98 -6.45 2.11 18.85
N VAL A 99 -5.19 2.44 18.56
CA VAL A 99 -4.37 1.70 17.58
C VAL A 99 -3.98 0.34 18.17
N THR A 100 -4.10 -0.69 17.35
CA THR A 100 -3.76 -2.08 17.69
C THR A 100 -2.88 -2.65 16.58
N VAL A 101 -1.81 -3.33 16.98
CA VAL A 101 -0.94 -4.08 16.08
C VAL A 101 -0.99 -5.55 16.46
N THR A 102 -1.22 -6.41 15.49
CA THR A 102 -1.14 -7.86 15.66
C THR A 102 -0.38 -8.49 14.49
N TYR A 103 0.12 -9.71 14.70
CA TYR A 103 0.69 -10.50 13.63
C TYR A 103 -0.01 -11.85 13.56
N LYS A 104 -0.66 -12.15 12.43
CA LYS A 104 -1.34 -13.42 12.14
C LYS A 104 -1.13 -13.78 10.67
N GLN A 105 0.08 -14.25 10.34
CA GLN A 105 0.57 -14.47 8.96
C GLN A 105 0.89 -13.17 8.21
N PHE A 106 0.23 -12.07 8.56
CA PHE A 106 0.52 -10.72 8.11
C PHE A 106 0.55 -9.75 9.29
N LEU A 107 1.23 -8.62 9.11
CA LEU A 107 1.24 -7.52 10.08
C LEU A 107 -0.05 -6.70 9.89
N ASN A 108 -0.93 -6.74 10.89
CA ASN A 108 -2.20 -6.02 10.87
C ASN A 108 -2.14 -4.81 11.81
N VAL A 109 -2.42 -3.63 11.27
CA VAL A 109 -2.46 -2.36 11.99
C VAL A 109 -3.86 -1.77 11.86
N THR A 110 -4.58 -1.72 12.97
CA THR A 110 -5.99 -1.31 13.00
C THR A 110 -6.24 -0.28 14.08
N ALA A 111 -7.37 0.43 13.99
CA ALA A 111 -7.83 1.29 15.07
C ALA A 111 -9.31 1.07 15.42
N ALA A 112 -9.64 1.12 16.71
CA ALA A 112 -11.04 1.13 17.14
C ALA A 112 -11.81 2.34 16.57
N ALA A 113 -13.12 2.20 16.36
CA ALA A 113 -13.96 3.21 15.68
C ALA A 113 -14.19 4.53 16.46
N THR A 114 -13.68 4.63 17.69
CA THR A 114 -14.16 5.59 18.69
C THR A 114 -13.46 6.95 18.74
N PRO A 115 -12.16 7.11 18.43
CA PRO A 115 -11.49 8.37 18.67
C PRO A 115 -11.60 9.34 17.48
N THR A 116 -11.86 10.61 17.77
CA THR A 116 -11.62 11.73 16.86
C THR A 116 -10.38 12.45 17.37
N GLY A 117 -9.48 12.84 16.49
CA GLY A 117 -8.23 13.51 16.87
C GLY A 117 -7.22 13.45 15.76
N HIS A 118 -5.93 13.45 16.11
CA HIS A 118 -4.84 13.37 15.15
C HIS A 118 -3.88 12.25 15.52
N VAL A 119 -3.52 11.44 14.53
CA VAL A 119 -2.62 10.30 14.71
C VAL A 119 -1.60 10.25 13.58
N LEU A 120 -0.36 9.95 13.94
CA LEU A 120 0.70 9.52 13.04
C LEU A 120 1.08 8.10 13.42
N THR A 121 1.11 7.20 12.43
CA THR A 121 1.65 5.86 12.58
C THR A 121 2.91 5.73 11.72
N GLU A 122 4.01 5.25 12.30
CA GLU A 122 5.27 5.04 11.60
C GLU A 122 5.69 3.58 11.76
N LEU A 123 5.78 2.87 10.64
CA LEU A 123 6.25 1.50 10.57
C LEU A 123 7.67 1.49 10.00
N LEU A 124 8.63 1.10 10.83
CA LEU A 124 10.03 0.92 10.43
C LEU A 124 10.32 -0.58 10.31
N LEU A 125 10.71 -1.04 9.12
CA LEU A 125 10.95 -2.44 8.80
C LEU A 125 12.46 -2.72 8.68
N SER A 126 12.90 -3.90 9.15
CA SER A 126 14.31 -4.32 9.09
C SER A 126 14.74 -4.91 7.75
N SER A 127 13.79 -5.34 6.92
CA SER A 127 14.08 -6.09 5.70
C SER A 127 13.87 -5.21 4.47
N ASN A 128 14.95 -4.99 3.72
CA ASN A 128 14.90 -4.24 2.47
C ASN A 128 14.15 -5.04 1.39
N GLY A 129 13.19 -4.41 0.73
CA GLY A 129 12.45 -4.96 -0.40
C GLY A 129 11.71 -6.26 -0.09
N ALA A 130 11.21 -6.40 1.14
CA ALA A 130 10.59 -7.65 1.58
C ALA A 130 9.08 -7.72 1.34
N VAL A 131 8.41 -6.57 1.24
CA VAL A 131 6.95 -6.49 1.20
C VAL A 131 6.43 -6.82 -0.20
N THR A 132 5.63 -7.88 -0.29
CA THR A 132 4.98 -8.37 -1.52
C THR A 132 3.48 -8.09 -1.55
N LEU A 133 2.88 -7.74 -0.41
CA LEU A 133 1.46 -7.38 -0.34
C LEU A 133 1.21 -6.23 0.64
N VAL A 134 0.49 -5.22 0.15
CA VAL A 134 -0.06 -4.13 0.98
C VAL A 134 -1.57 -4.06 0.77
N ASP A 135 -2.33 -4.20 1.85
CA ASP A 135 -3.77 -3.92 1.90
C ASP A 135 -3.99 -2.64 2.72
N CYS A 136 -4.71 -1.68 2.14
CA CYS A 136 -5.00 -0.40 2.77
C CYS A 136 -6.48 -0.06 2.68
N SER A 137 -7.10 0.24 3.83
CA SER A 137 -8.52 0.60 3.94
C SER A 137 -8.77 1.67 5.02
N ARG A 138 -10.03 2.11 5.15
CA ARG A 138 -10.50 3.02 6.20
C ARG A 138 -9.87 4.42 6.23
N ALA A 139 -9.66 5.02 5.06
CA ALA A 139 -9.25 6.42 4.92
C ALA A 139 -7.86 6.74 5.49
N ALA A 140 -6.93 5.79 5.35
CA ALA A 140 -5.52 6.04 5.65
C ALA A 140 -4.90 6.90 4.55
N ASN A 141 -3.98 7.79 4.91
CA ASN A 141 -2.99 8.34 3.99
C ASN A 141 -1.67 7.59 4.23
N VAL A 142 -1.33 6.64 3.37
CA VAL A 142 -0.15 5.78 3.54
C VAL A 142 0.95 6.22 2.58
N VAL A 143 2.12 6.53 3.12
CA VAL A 143 3.34 6.78 2.35
C VAL A 143 4.25 5.57 2.51
N ILE A 144 4.55 4.90 1.40
CA ILE A 144 5.47 3.78 1.32
C ILE A 144 6.76 4.29 0.71
N GLU A 145 7.82 4.28 1.52
CA GLU A 145 9.12 4.80 1.12
C GLU A 145 9.98 3.75 0.40
N GLU A 146 11.06 4.22 -0.22
CA GLU A 146 12.04 3.38 -0.88
C GLU A 146 12.58 2.27 0.04
N GLY A 147 12.80 1.09 -0.55
CA GLY A 147 13.32 -0.08 0.15
C GLY A 147 12.29 -0.87 0.96
N VAL A 148 11.00 -0.51 0.91
CA VAL A 148 9.94 -1.30 1.55
C VAL A 148 9.45 -2.45 0.66
N LEU A 149 9.04 -2.12 -0.57
CA LEU A 149 8.41 -3.05 -1.51
C LEU A 149 9.46 -3.91 -2.23
N THR A 150 9.11 -5.17 -2.51
CA THR A 150 9.93 -6.05 -3.36
C THR A 150 10.19 -5.45 -4.73
N THR A 151 11.33 -5.82 -5.31
CA THR A 151 11.66 -5.48 -6.70
C THR A 151 12.04 -6.69 -7.57
N ASP A 152 11.81 -7.91 -7.07
CA ASP A 152 12.24 -9.16 -7.70
C ASP A 152 11.19 -10.28 -7.59
N ALA A 153 10.05 -10.01 -6.97
CA ALA A 153 8.93 -10.93 -6.81
C ALA A 153 7.62 -10.31 -7.29
N ASP A 154 6.53 -11.06 -7.09
CA ASP A 154 5.17 -10.59 -7.36
C ASP A 154 4.77 -9.58 -6.26
N LEU A 155 4.12 -8.49 -6.67
CA LEU A 155 3.68 -7.42 -5.77
C LEU A 155 2.19 -7.12 -5.99
N LEU A 156 1.44 -7.11 -4.89
CA LEU A 156 0.05 -6.66 -4.83
C LEU A 156 -0.11 -5.43 -3.93
N ILE A 157 -0.79 -4.41 -4.42
CA ILE A 157 -1.26 -3.28 -3.62
C ILE A 157 -2.78 -3.17 -3.80
N ASP A 158 -3.53 -3.48 -2.75
CA ASP A 158 -4.99 -3.32 -2.65
C ASP A 158 -5.29 -2.06 -1.83
N VAL A 159 -6.04 -1.13 -2.41
CA VAL A 159 -6.44 0.12 -1.76
C VAL A 159 -7.95 0.34 -1.90
N SER A 160 -8.64 0.44 -0.78
CA SER A 160 -10.10 0.53 -0.76
C SER A 160 -10.64 1.66 0.13
N ASP A 161 -11.96 1.79 0.14
CA ASP A 161 -12.75 2.84 0.82
C ASP A 161 -12.45 4.25 0.30
N SER A 162 -11.77 5.08 1.08
CA SER A 162 -11.38 6.45 0.74
C SER A 162 -9.91 6.69 1.10
N SER A 163 -9.10 5.63 1.03
CA SER A 163 -7.69 5.67 1.40
C SER A 163 -6.84 6.22 0.26
N ALA A 164 -5.68 6.79 0.58
CA ALA A 164 -4.72 7.29 -0.38
C ALA A 164 -3.35 6.68 -0.11
N VAL A 165 -2.78 5.99 -1.09
CA VAL A 165 -1.45 5.37 -1.01
C VAL A 165 -0.47 6.08 -1.95
N TYR A 166 0.71 6.39 -1.43
CA TYR A 166 1.79 7.04 -2.14
C TYR A 166 3.04 6.17 -2.08
N VAL A 167 3.43 5.56 -3.19
CA VAL A 167 4.71 4.82 -3.30
C VAL A 167 5.77 5.79 -3.82
N SER A 168 6.78 6.06 -3.00
CA SER A 168 7.83 7.04 -3.26
C SER A 168 9.17 6.37 -3.54
N ALA A 169 9.40 6.03 -4.81
CA ALA A 169 10.65 5.47 -5.33
C ALA A 169 11.24 6.37 -6.45
N ALA A 170 11.05 7.69 -6.33
CA ALA A 170 11.27 8.64 -7.44
C ALA A 170 12.68 8.60 -8.06
N ASP A 171 13.69 8.23 -7.29
CA ASP A 171 15.10 8.18 -7.71
C ASP A 171 15.58 6.77 -8.07
N THR A 172 14.72 5.75 -7.91
CA THR A 172 15.05 4.33 -8.11
C THR A 172 14.23 3.69 -9.22
N ALA A 173 14.86 2.72 -9.89
CA ALA A 173 14.17 1.86 -10.84
C ALA A 173 13.31 0.87 -10.06
N PHE A 174 12.04 0.76 -10.46
CA PHE A 174 11.08 -0.15 -9.88
C PHE A 174 10.86 -1.30 -10.85
N SER A 175 11.31 -2.49 -10.48
CA SER A 175 11.17 -3.72 -11.27
C SER A 175 10.36 -4.72 -10.46
N THR A 176 9.47 -5.50 -11.04
CA THR A 176 8.82 -6.63 -10.35
C THR A 176 8.65 -7.79 -11.31
N LYS A 177 8.37 -9.00 -10.79
CA LYS A 177 7.95 -10.10 -11.66
C LYS A 177 6.53 -9.84 -12.17
N ASP A 178 5.56 -9.77 -11.26
CA ASP A 178 4.19 -9.39 -11.57
C ASP A 178 3.77 -8.21 -10.67
N LEU A 179 3.02 -7.25 -11.21
CA LEU A 179 2.50 -6.10 -10.48
C LEU A 179 0.98 -6.05 -10.58
N THR A 180 0.30 -6.15 -9.44
CA THR A 180 -1.15 -5.97 -9.36
C THR A 180 -1.47 -4.76 -8.49
N LEU A 181 -2.22 -3.83 -9.06
CA LEU A 181 -2.74 -2.64 -8.40
C LEU A 181 -4.27 -2.72 -8.43
N ASP A 182 -4.88 -2.95 -7.29
CA ASP A 182 -6.34 -3.05 -7.13
C ASP A 182 -6.82 -1.86 -6.31
N VAL A 183 -7.66 -1.00 -6.90
CA VAL A 183 -8.11 0.22 -6.23
C VAL A 183 -9.62 0.40 -6.38
N SER A 184 -10.34 0.43 -5.25
CA SER A 184 -11.81 0.45 -5.23
C SER A 184 -12.40 1.56 -4.37
N GLY A 185 -13.72 1.76 -4.48
CA GLY A 185 -14.45 2.79 -3.75
C GLY A 185 -14.13 4.20 -4.26
N SER A 186 -13.53 5.02 -3.41
CA SER A 186 -13.04 6.38 -3.72
C SER A 186 -11.55 6.53 -3.43
N ALA A 187 -10.85 5.41 -3.31
CA ALA A 187 -9.44 5.37 -2.99
C ALA A 187 -8.55 5.91 -4.13
N SER A 188 -7.30 6.22 -3.79
CA SER A 188 -6.29 6.64 -4.76
C SER A 188 -4.96 5.96 -4.49
N LEU A 189 -4.27 5.60 -5.57
CA LEU A 189 -2.90 5.09 -5.55
C LEU A 189 -2.03 5.92 -6.48
N GLN A 190 -0.95 6.48 -5.95
CA GLN A 190 0.12 7.08 -6.73
C GLN A 190 1.39 6.26 -6.60
N LEU A 191 1.90 5.74 -7.72
CA LEU A 191 3.19 5.07 -7.79
C LEU A 191 4.17 5.95 -8.55
N ARG A 192 5.23 6.41 -7.89
CA ARG A 192 6.28 7.23 -8.50
C ARG A 192 7.61 6.49 -8.50
N ALA A 193 8.22 6.37 -9.69
CA ALA A 193 9.50 5.70 -9.87
C ALA A 193 10.34 6.34 -10.99
N LYS A 194 11.67 6.20 -10.92
CA LYS A 194 12.59 6.68 -12.00
C LYS A 194 12.33 5.98 -13.33
N SER A 195 12.01 4.69 -13.28
CA SER A 195 11.59 3.85 -14.39
C SER A 195 10.80 2.67 -13.84
N MET A 196 9.87 2.14 -14.62
CA MET A 196 9.11 0.94 -14.26
C MET A 196 9.31 -0.18 -15.27
N SER A 197 9.50 -1.40 -14.75
CA SER A 197 9.53 -2.63 -15.54
C SER A 197 8.78 -3.74 -14.79
N ALA A 198 7.97 -4.53 -15.48
CA ALA A 198 7.36 -5.72 -14.88
C ALA A 198 7.17 -6.82 -15.94
N GLY A 199 7.03 -8.07 -15.51
CA GLY A 199 6.57 -9.14 -16.39
C GLY A 199 5.12 -8.87 -16.81
N SER A 200 4.18 -9.06 -15.89
CA SER A 200 2.78 -8.70 -16.13
C SER A 200 2.36 -7.54 -15.21
N VAL A 201 1.55 -6.63 -15.73
CA VAL A 201 0.92 -5.54 -14.95
C VAL A 201 -0.59 -5.64 -15.07
N VAL A 202 -1.26 -5.69 -13.93
CA VAL A 202 -2.72 -5.57 -13.81
C VAL A 202 -3.03 -4.34 -12.99
N MET A 203 -3.82 -3.44 -13.55
CA MET A 203 -4.40 -2.31 -12.85
C MET A 203 -5.91 -2.42 -12.94
N ASP A 204 -6.55 -2.65 -11.80
CA ASP A 204 -8.00 -2.76 -11.66
C ASP A 204 -8.53 -1.59 -10.85
N VAL A 205 -9.54 -0.90 -11.39
CA VAL A 205 -10.13 0.28 -10.76
C VAL A 205 -11.65 0.20 -10.76
N GLU A 206 -12.22 0.10 -9.56
CA GLU A 206 -13.65 0.07 -9.32
C GLU A 206 -14.18 1.37 -8.67
N GLY A 207 -15.48 1.63 -8.81
CA GLY A 207 -16.14 2.78 -8.19
C GLY A 207 -15.72 4.11 -8.82
N SER A 208 -15.23 5.04 -8.00
CA SER A 208 -14.66 6.34 -8.41
C SER A 208 -13.19 6.45 -8.02
N ALA A 209 -12.50 5.33 -7.88
CA ALA A 209 -11.11 5.26 -7.49
C ALA A 209 -10.15 5.72 -8.60
N SER A 210 -8.86 5.86 -8.27
CA SER A 210 -7.86 6.27 -9.24
C SER A 210 -6.49 5.64 -9.02
N ILE A 211 -5.82 5.28 -10.12
CA ILE A 211 -4.40 4.91 -10.15
C ILE A 211 -3.65 5.95 -10.98
N SER A 212 -2.54 6.46 -10.45
CA SER A 212 -1.59 7.31 -11.17
C SER A 212 -0.18 6.74 -11.09
N VAL A 213 0.34 6.34 -12.24
CA VAL A 213 1.72 5.88 -12.40
C VAL A 213 2.56 7.02 -12.95
N LEU A 214 3.53 7.48 -12.17
CA LEU A 214 4.39 8.61 -12.47
C LEU A 214 5.81 8.12 -12.70
N SER A 215 6.10 7.71 -13.93
CA SER A 215 7.42 7.25 -14.34
C SER A 215 7.68 7.60 -15.81
N PRO A 216 8.83 8.18 -16.18
CA PRO A 216 9.09 8.56 -17.56
C PRO A 216 9.18 7.37 -18.53
N LEU A 217 9.49 6.17 -18.01
CA LEU A 217 9.59 4.92 -18.76
C LEU A 217 8.71 3.86 -18.07
N PHE A 218 7.87 3.20 -18.85
CA PHE A 218 7.00 2.12 -18.38
C PHE A 218 7.12 0.93 -19.35
N GLU A 219 7.62 -0.19 -18.86
CA GLU A 219 7.81 -1.41 -19.64
C GLU A 219 7.09 -2.59 -18.98
N SER A 220 6.36 -3.36 -19.79
CA SER A 220 5.76 -4.63 -19.38
C SER A 220 5.85 -5.67 -20.49
N ASN A 221 5.73 -6.96 -20.18
CA ASN A 221 5.44 -7.96 -21.20
C ASN A 221 3.94 -8.00 -21.48
N ASP A 222 3.12 -7.98 -20.42
CA ASP A 222 1.66 -7.97 -20.50
C ASP A 222 1.09 -6.78 -19.72
N LEU A 223 0.19 -6.03 -20.33
CA LEU A 223 -0.50 -4.90 -19.69
C LEU A 223 -2.01 -5.07 -19.74
N THR A 224 -2.62 -5.21 -18.57
CA THR A 224 -4.08 -5.29 -18.37
C THR A 224 -4.54 -4.06 -17.59
N LEU A 225 -5.39 -3.24 -18.20
CA LEU A 225 -5.96 -2.04 -17.58
C LEU A 225 -7.48 -2.17 -17.55
N ASP A 226 -8.06 -2.40 -16.38
CA ASP A 226 -9.50 -2.47 -16.20
C ASP A 226 -10.01 -1.24 -15.45
N THR A 227 -11.06 -0.62 -15.98
CA THR A 227 -11.69 0.56 -15.37
C THR A 227 -13.20 0.49 -15.46
N GLU A 228 -13.82 0.12 -14.35
CA GLU A 228 -15.27 0.10 -14.24
C GLU A 228 -15.83 1.46 -13.77
N SER A 229 -17.15 1.63 -13.87
CA SER A 229 -17.87 2.76 -13.26
C SER A 229 -17.30 4.17 -13.58
N GLY A 230 -16.84 4.92 -12.57
CA GLY A 230 -16.22 6.25 -12.71
C GLY A 230 -14.73 6.26 -12.37
N GLY A 231 -14.09 5.08 -12.29
CA GLY A 231 -12.67 4.94 -11.97
C GLY A 231 -11.75 5.48 -13.08
N THR A 232 -10.48 5.76 -12.75
CA THR A 232 -9.50 6.23 -13.73
C THR A 232 -8.12 5.61 -13.54
N ILE A 233 -7.42 5.38 -14.66
CA ILE A 233 -6.00 5.00 -14.68
C ILE A 233 -5.25 6.06 -15.48
N CYS A 234 -4.12 6.53 -14.94
CA CYS A 234 -3.22 7.45 -15.62
C CYS A 234 -1.78 6.96 -15.60
N ILE A 235 -1.13 6.87 -16.77
CA ILE A 235 0.28 6.51 -16.90
C ILE A 235 1.04 7.70 -17.50
N ASP A 236 1.86 8.36 -16.67
CA ASP A 236 2.65 9.54 -17.03
C ASP A 236 4.02 9.19 -17.60
N ALA A 237 4.05 8.34 -18.62
CA ALA A 237 5.27 7.89 -19.28
C ALA A 237 5.41 8.50 -20.67
N LYS A 238 6.66 8.78 -21.07
CA LYS A 238 6.99 9.13 -22.47
C LYS A 238 7.01 7.90 -23.35
N GLU A 239 7.50 6.80 -22.79
CA GLU A 239 7.61 5.50 -23.46
C GLU A 239 6.81 4.49 -22.65
N VAL A 240 5.76 3.95 -23.27
CA VAL A 240 4.94 2.84 -22.75
C VAL A 240 5.12 1.67 -23.69
N THR A 241 5.94 0.71 -23.28
CA THR A 241 6.24 -0.49 -24.06
C THR A 241 5.55 -1.69 -23.43
N THR A 242 4.75 -2.40 -24.20
CA THR A 242 4.17 -3.68 -23.79
C THR A 242 4.19 -4.67 -24.94
N GLY A 243 4.29 -5.97 -24.62
CA GLY A 243 4.14 -7.05 -25.59
C GLY A 243 2.68 -7.25 -25.97
N ASP A 244 1.88 -7.67 -24.98
CA ASP A 244 0.44 -7.79 -25.09
C ASP A 244 -0.27 -6.67 -24.30
N TYR A 245 -1.42 -6.24 -24.82
CA TYR A 245 -2.25 -5.20 -24.21
C TYR A 245 -3.72 -5.59 -24.23
N TRP A 246 -4.37 -5.45 -23.08
CA TRP A 246 -5.82 -5.43 -22.96
C TRP A 246 -6.26 -4.25 -22.10
N GLY A 247 -7.29 -3.53 -22.54
CA GLY A 247 -7.82 -2.40 -21.79
C GLY A 247 -9.33 -2.26 -21.94
N GLU A 248 -10.03 -2.12 -20.82
CA GLU A 248 -11.46 -1.84 -20.75
C GLU A 248 -11.68 -0.40 -20.23
N GLY A 249 -12.67 0.30 -20.80
CA GLY A 249 -12.95 1.69 -20.42
C GLY A 249 -11.95 2.72 -20.99
N ALA A 250 -11.58 2.60 -22.27
CA ALA A 250 -10.56 3.44 -22.93
C ALA A 250 -10.59 4.96 -22.66
N SER A 251 -11.78 5.57 -22.46
CA SER A 251 -11.89 7.01 -22.15
C SER A 251 -11.47 7.38 -20.72
N LYS A 252 -11.34 6.38 -19.84
CA LYS A 252 -10.92 6.48 -18.44
C LYS A 252 -9.47 6.08 -18.22
N ILE A 253 -8.77 5.69 -19.29
CA ILE A 253 -7.35 5.38 -19.30
C ILE A 253 -6.63 6.50 -20.04
N SER A 254 -5.74 7.22 -19.36
CA SER A 254 -4.98 8.32 -19.95
C SER A 254 -3.48 8.02 -19.96
N MET A 255 -2.87 8.20 -21.13
CA MET A 255 -1.43 8.14 -21.36
C MET A 255 -1.00 9.44 -22.06
N PRO A 256 -0.99 10.58 -21.35
CA PRO A 256 -0.96 11.89 -21.99
C PRO A 256 0.37 12.22 -22.68
N LYS A 257 1.48 11.63 -22.21
CA LYS A 257 2.83 11.86 -22.74
C LYS A 257 3.33 10.77 -23.70
N ALA A 258 2.65 9.64 -23.75
CA ALA A 258 3.06 8.52 -24.58
C ALA A 258 2.73 8.78 -26.06
N SER A 259 3.65 8.40 -26.95
CA SER A 259 3.42 8.45 -28.40
C SER A 259 2.44 7.36 -28.84
N ASP A 260 2.58 6.15 -28.29
CA ASP A 260 1.62 5.06 -28.41
C ASP A 260 0.78 4.98 -27.13
N LYS A 261 -0.54 4.96 -27.30
CA LYS A 261 -1.52 4.95 -26.21
C LYS A 261 -2.27 3.62 -26.13
N HIS A 262 -1.93 2.66 -26.98
CA HIS A 262 -2.54 1.32 -26.98
C HIS A 262 -4.07 1.36 -27.06
N GLY A 263 -4.63 2.32 -27.81
CA GLY A 263 -6.07 2.51 -27.97
C GLY A 263 -6.77 3.29 -26.83
N SER A 264 -6.03 3.73 -25.80
CA SER A 264 -6.57 4.62 -24.78
C SER A 264 -6.94 6.00 -25.36
N THR A 265 -8.03 6.59 -24.84
CA THR A 265 -8.60 7.85 -25.34
C THR A 265 -8.79 8.92 -24.27
N GLY A 266 -8.49 8.60 -23.00
CA GLY A 266 -8.49 9.58 -21.91
C GLY A 266 -7.55 10.76 -22.19
N THR A 267 -7.99 11.96 -21.82
CA THR A 267 -7.26 13.22 -22.06
C THR A 267 -6.90 13.96 -20.78
N PHE A 268 -7.22 13.40 -19.62
CA PHE A 268 -6.91 14.01 -18.33
C PHE A 268 -5.41 13.89 -18.03
N ALA A 269 -4.88 14.87 -17.30
CA ALA A 269 -3.48 14.85 -16.89
C ALA A 269 -3.25 13.87 -15.74
N CYS A 270 -2.08 13.25 -15.70
CA CYS A 270 -1.63 12.45 -14.57
C CYS A 270 -1.08 13.37 -13.47
N GLU A 271 -1.98 14.11 -12.82
CA GLU A 271 -1.59 15.06 -11.79
C GLU A 271 -1.06 14.31 -10.57
N GLY A 272 0.23 14.47 -10.28
CA GLY A 272 0.79 13.99 -9.04
C GLY A 272 0.22 14.78 -7.87
N SER A 273 -0.58 14.13 -7.04
CA SER A 273 -0.98 14.62 -5.72
C SER A 273 0.24 14.85 -4.82
N SER A 274 0.14 15.83 -3.93
CA SER A 274 1.17 16.10 -2.92
C SER A 274 1.25 14.96 -1.92
N ILE A 275 2.45 14.41 -1.72
CA ILE A 275 2.70 13.42 -0.66
C ILE A 275 2.39 14.07 0.69
N PRO A 276 1.65 13.39 1.60
CA PRO A 276 1.41 13.87 2.95
C PRO A 276 2.71 14.28 3.66
N VAL A 277 2.69 15.41 4.35
CA VAL A 277 3.80 15.80 5.23
C VAL A 277 3.84 14.86 6.42
N ARG A 278 5.03 14.39 6.79
CA ARG A 278 5.24 13.52 7.95
C ARG A 278 4.80 14.22 9.24
N GLY A 279 3.69 13.76 9.80
CA GLY A 279 3.06 14.34 10.98
C GLY A 279 1.65 13.78 11.21
N PRO A 280 1.04 14.03 12.39
CA PRO A 280 -0.29 13.53 12.72
C PRO A 280 -1.37 14.00 11.74
N GLY A 281 -2.09 13.04 11.14
CA GLY A 281 -3.25 13.27 10.27
C GLY A 281 -4.56 13.15 11.03
N SER A 282 -5.60 13.83 10.57
CA SER A 282 -6.91 13.83 11.25
C SER A 282 -7.63 12.48 11.16
N VAL A 283 -8.35 12.14 12.23
CA VAL A 283 -9.20 10.95 12.37
C VAL A 283 -10.60 11.43 12.76
N SER A 284 -11.63 11.00 12.04
CA SER A 284 -13.03 11.37 12.30
C SER A 284 -13.89 10.15 12.63
N LYS A 285 -14.99 10.38 13.38
CA LYS A 285 -16.02 9.37 13.64
C LYS A 285 -16.83 9.14 12.37
N GLY A 286 -16.37 8.26 11.48
CA GLY A 286 -17.10 7.96 10.25
C GLY A 286 -16.46 6.96 9.30
N SER A 287 -15.16 6.66 9.43
CA SER A 287 -14.42 5.80 8.50
C SER A 287 -14.67 4.29 8.69
N VAL A 288 -15.92 3.87 8.94
CA VAL A 288 -16.27 2.46 9.16
C VAL A 288 -17.40 2.05 8.22
N ALA A 289 -17.03 1.60 7.03
CA ALA A 289 -17.82 0.60 6.32
C ALA A 289 -17.21 -0.77 6.64
N SER A 290 -17.97 -1.65 7.28
CA SER A 290 -17.55 -3.03 7.54
C SER A 290 -17.46 -3.78 6.21
N LYS A 291 -16.27 -4.21 5.78
CA LYS A 291 -16.12 -5.24 4.73
C LYS A 291 -16.81 -6.52 5.25
N LYS A 292 -17.94 -6.90 4.64
CA LYS A 292 -18.42 -8.29 4.72
C LYS A 292 -17.43 -9.12 3.90
N MET A 293 -16.60 -9.91 4.56
CA MET A 293 -15.89 -11.00 3.89
C MET A 293 -16.95 -11.91 3.25
N HIS A 294 -16.98 -11.95 1.92
CA HIS A 294 -17.71 -13.01 1.22
C HIS A 294 -16.89 -14.28 1.41
N SER A 295 -17.55 -15.26 2.03
CA SER A 295 -17.09 -16.63 2.24
C SER A 295 -17.04 -17.41 0.95
#